data_AF-A0AAV0XY06-F1
#
_entry.id   AF-A0AAV0XY06-F1
#
_cell.length_a   1.000
_cell.length_b   1.000
_cell.length_c   1.000
_cell.angle_alpha   90.00
_cell.angle_beta   90.00
_cell.angle_gamma   90.00
#
_symmetry.space_group_name_H-M   'P 1'
#
loop_
_entity.id
_entity.type
_entity.pdbx_description
1 polymer ?
#
loop_
_entity_poly.entity_id
_entity_poly.type
_entity_poly.pdbx_seq_one_letter_code
_entity_poly.pdbx_strand_id
1 'polypeptide(L)'
;MKRRTVRKCQRTISTDKELFEIERFKKCSKTFIIRNTLDFIDYTLFFNHISEKLILNLKESCENTSIKFNLVVDSVYERILMQEVQDIAFKTSNVFACNSSNFKKLLNNMFNKLLREEADFKQKGSGWSLKVIETLQLRINIVNPLKGGTYIDLPSMLKIKKRLSM
;
A
#
# COMPACT_ATOMS: atom_id res chain seq x y z
N MET A 1 -5.08 -35.78 2.03
CA MET A 1 -5.85 -34.57 1.70
C MET A 1 -4.93 -33.52 1.10
N LYS A 2 -4.96 -33.31 -0.22
CA LYS A 2 -4.19 -32.26 -0.89
C LYS A 2 -4.80 -30.91 -0.50
N ARG A 3 -4.08 -30.09 0.28
CA ARG A 3 -4.46 -28.69 0.52
C ARG A 3 -4.44 -27.98 -0.83
N ARG A 4 -5.62 -27.70 -1.39
CA ARG A 4 -5.76 -26.74 -2.49
C ARG A 4 -5.34 -25.38 -1.94
N THR A 5 -4.11 -24.96 -2.24
CA THR A 5 -3.65 -23.59 -2.03
C THR A 5 -4.54 -22.72 -2.90
N VAL A 6 -5.51 -22.05 -2.27
CA VAL A 6 -6.31 -21.02 -2.91
C VAL A 6 -5.33 -19.92 -3.31
N ARG A 7 -5.00 -19.84 -4.60
CA ARG A 7 -4.19 -18.77 -5.17
C ARG A 7 -4.81 -17.44 -4.74
N LYS A 8 -3.99 -16.53 -4.20
CA LYS A 8 -4.45 -15.19 -3.81
C LYS A 8 -4.85 -14.30 -5.00
N CYS A 9 -4.82 -14.84 -6.23
CA CYS A 9 -5.19 -14.18 -7.47
C CYS A 9 -6.62 -14.49 -7.93
N GLN A 10 -7.59 -14.46 -7.02
CA GLN A 10 -9.01 -14.33 -7.39
C GLN A 10 -9.59 -13.05 -6.79
N ARG A 11 -9.08 -11.92 -7.29
CA ARG A 11 -9.71 -10.58 -7.29
C ARG A 11 -8.75 -9.63 -8.01
N THR A 12 -8.77 -9.64 -9.33
CA THR A 12 -8.97 -8.44 -10.16
C THR A 12 -9.20 -8.91 -11.59
N ILE A 13 -10.29 -8.43 -12.15
CA ILE A 13 -10.90 -8.80 -13.42
C ILE A 13 -9.99 -8.35 -14.58
N SER A 14 -9.94 -9.21 -15.60
CA SER A 14 -9.44 -8.96 -16.96
C SER A 14 -9.54 -7.50 -17.38
N THR A 15 -8.42 -6.79 -17.36
CA THR A 15 -8.24 -5.56 -18.12
C THR A 15 -6.75 -5.43 -18.39
N ASP A 16 -6.38 -4.89 -19.54
CA ASP A 16 -5.02 -4.86 -20.09
C ASP A 16 -4.27 -3.54 -19.79
N LYS A 17 -4.74 -2.78 -18.79
CA LYS A 17 -4.14 -1.48 -18.42
C LYS A 17 -2.95 -1.64 -17.47
N GLU A 18 -1.94 -0.80 -17.64
CA GLU A 18 -0.71 -0.82 -16.85
C GLU A 18 -0.95 -0.39 -15.37
N LEU A 19 -2.01 0.39 -15.12
CA LEU A 19 -2.38 0.90 -13.80
C LEU A 19 -3.90 0.85 -13.61
N PHE A 20 -4.34 0.39 -12.44
CA PHE A 20 -5.75 0.44 -12.03
C PHE A 20 -5.89 1.09 -10.65
N GLU A 21 -6.85 1.99 -10.53
CA GLU A 21 -7.31 2.49 -9.24
C GLU A 21 -8.47 1.62 -8.76
N ILE A 22 -8.35 1.10 -7.54
CA ILE A 22 -9.43 0.43 -6.82
C ILE A 22 -9.76 1.27 -5.60
N GLU A 23 -10.97 1.82 -5.58
CA GLU A 23 -11.51 2.46 -4.38
C GLU A 23 -11.81 1.40 -3.32
N ARG A 24 -11.31 1.60 -2.10
CA ARG A 24 -11.58 0.71 -0.97
C ARG A 24 -12.16 1.54 0.15
N PHE A 25 -13.43 1.34 0.49
CA PHE A 25 -14.09 1.97 1.65
C PHE A 25 -14.31 3.50 1.56
N LYS A 26 -15.59 3.89 1.44
CA LYS A 26 -16.12 5.27 1.63
C LYS A 26 -15.20 6.42 1.16
N LYS A 27 -14.88 6.60 -0.12
CA LYS A 27 -14.13 7.75 -0.71
C LYS A 27 -12.79 8.15 -0.06
N CYS A 28 -12.36 7.49 1.01
CA CYS A 28 -11.24 7.91 1.85
C CYS A 28 -10.05 6.96 1.76
N SER A 29 -10.17 5.85 1.03
CA SER A 29 -9.05 4.97 0.73
C SER A 29 -9.06 4.52 -0.73
N LYS A 30 -7.87 4.61 -1.34
CA LYS A 30 -7.59 4.37 -2.75
C LYS A 30 -6.41 3.42 -2.84
N THR A 31 -6.46 2.46 -3.77
CA THR A 31 -5.33 1.57 -4.04
C THR A 31 -4.99 1.64 -5.53
N PHE A 32 -3.79 2.12 -5.84
CA PHE A 32 -3.23 2.06 -7.18
C PHE A 32 -2.46 0.75 -7.33
N ILE A 33 -2.79 -0.03 -8.35
CA ILE A 33 -2.09 -1.27 -8.68
C ILE A 33 -1.31 -1.04 -9.96
N ILE A 34 0.00 -1.25 -9.90
CA ILE A 34 0.93 -1.18 -11.02
C ILE A 34 1.36 -2.61 -11.32
N ARG A 35 1.11 -3.07 -12.55
CA ARG A 35 1.54 -4.41 -12.97
C ARG A 35 2.92 -4.34 -13.59
N ASN A 36 3.68 -5.41 -13.41
CA ASN A 36 4.95 -5.58 -14.09
C ASN A 36 4.70 -6.01 -15.54
N THR A 37 4.56 -5.05 -16.45
CA THR A 37 4.31 -5.32 -17.88
C THR A 37 5.59 -5.61 -18.67
N LEU A 38 6.75 -5.27 -18.11
CA LEU A 38 8.06 -5.44 -18.74
C LEU A 38 8.82 -6.67 -18.20
N ASP A 39 8.15 -7.52 -17.43
CA ASP A 39 8.69 -8.76 -16.85
C ASP A 39 10.03 -8.56 -16.12
N PHE A 40 10.16 -7.46 -15.37
CA PHE A 40 11.35 -7.23 -14.54
C PHE A 40 11.54 -8.37 -13.54
N ILE A 41 12.77 -8.91 -13.52
CA ILE A 41 13.22 -9.95 -12.58
C ILE A 41 13.96 -9.32 -11.38
N ASP A 42 14.42 -8.08 -11.47
CA ASP A 42 15.09 -7.38 -10.37
C ASP A 42 14.16 -6.33 -9.76
N TYR A 43 13.94 -6.42 -8.44
CA TYR A 43 13.16 -5.44 -7.68
C TYR A 43 13.74 -4.03 -7.79
N THR A 44 15.06 -3.89 -7.82
CA THR A 44 15.74 -2.59 -7.89
C THR A 44 15.41 -1.89 -9.20
N LEU A 45 15.49 -2.62 -10.31
CA LEU A 45 15.14 -2.10 -11.64
C LEU A 45 13.64 -1.77 -11.71
N PHE A 46 12.79 -2.67 -11.22
CA PHE A 46 11.35 -2.46 -11.18
C PHE A 46 10.96 -1.22 -10.36
N PHE A 47 11.55 -1.05 -9.16
CA PHE A 47 11.29 0.09 -8.29
C PHE A 47 11.78 1.40 -8.89
N ASN A 48 12.94 1.41 -9.55
CA ASN A 48 13.44 2.58 -10.25
C ASN A 48 12.49 2.99 -11.39
N HIS A 49 12.03 2.03 -12.19
CA HIS A 49 11.10 2.27 -13.30
C HIS A 49 9.77 2.90 -12.85
N ILE A 50 9.18 2.41 -11.76
CA ILE A 50 7.87 2.89 -11.27
C ILE A 50 7.97 4.09 -10.32
N SER A 51 9.18 4.46 -9.88
CA SER A 51 9.40 5.48 -8.85
C SER A 51 8.77 6.83 -9.21
N GLU A 52 8.97 7.29 -10.45
CA GLU A 52 8.44 8.57 -10.92
C GLU A 52 6.90 8.56 -10.95
N LYS A 53 6.31 7.46 -11.45
CA LYS A 53 4.85 7.26 -11.49
C LYS A 53 4.23 7.29 -10.09
N LEU A 54 4.88 6.67 -9.11
CA LEU A 54 4.44 6.70 -7.72
C LEU A 54 4.53 8.11 -7.12
N ILE A 55 5.61 8.85 -7.40
CA ILE A 55 5.77 10.22 -6.92
C ILE A 55 4.66 11.12 -7.48
N LEU A 56 4.32 10.97 -8.76
CA LEU A 56 3.21 11.73 -9.38
C LEU A 56 1.88 11.44 -8.69
N ASN A 57 1.51 10.16 -8.54
CA ASN A 57 0.26 9.77 -7.87
C ASN A 57 0.19 10.24 -6.41
N LEU A 58 1.32 10.20 -5.70
CA LEU A 58 1.41 10.68 -4.31
C LEU A 58 1.25 12.20 -4.23
N LYS A 59 1.86 12.96 -5.14
CA LYS A 59 1.71 14.42 -5.20
C LYS A 59 0.26 14.81 -5.48
N GLU A 60 -0.36 14.21 -6.49
CA GLU A 60 -1.77 14.44 -6.84
C GLU A 60 -2.69 14.12 -5.65
N SER A 61 -2.44 13.01 -4.96
CA SER A 61 -3.21 12.65 -3.76
C SER A 61 -3.00 13.59 -2.57
N CYS A 62 -1.89 14.33 -2.54
CA CYS A 62 -1.52 15.26 -1.47
C CYS A 62 -1.87 16.72 -1.73
N GLU A 63 -2.42 17.09 -2.89
CA GLU A 63 -2.69 18.49 -3.24
C GLU A 63 -3.61 19.17 -2.22
N ASN A 64 -4.69 18.49 -1.82
CA ASN A 64 -5.74 19.06 -0.97
C ASN A 64 -5.87 18.38 0.39
N THR A 65 -5.12 17.28 0.63
CA THR A 65 -5.25 16.49 1.85
C THR A 65 -3.91 15.92 2.30
N SER A 66 -3.80 15.61 3.60
CA SER A 66 -2.72 14.77 4.08
C SER A 66 -3.10 13.30 3.92
N ILE A 67 -2.11 12.44 3.67
CA ILE A 67 -2.34 11.03 3.40
C ILE A 67 -1.49 10.14 4.31
N LYS A 68 -1.98 8.92 4.53
CA LYS A 68 -1.19 7.79 5.04
C LYS A 68 -1.13 6.75 3.95
N PHE A 69 0.06 6.40 3.51
CA PHE A 69 0.23 5.42 2.44
C PHE A 69 1.17 4.29 2.82
N ASN A 70 0.99 3.14 2.19
CA ASN A 70 1.94 2.04 2.25
C ASN A 70 2.09 1.34 0.89
N LEU A 71 3.14 0.55 0.76
CA LEU A 71 3.44 -0.25 -0.41
C LEU A 71 3.29 -1.73 -0.09
N VAL A 72 2.76 -2.49 -1.05
CA VAL A 72 2.76 -3.95 -1.03
C VAL A 72 3.21 -4.44 -2.40
N VAL A 73 4.23 -5.30 -2.44
CA VAL A 73 4.66 -5.94 -3.67
C VAL A 73 4.30 -7.42 -3.60
N ASP A 74 3.59 -7.89 -4.62
CA ASP A 74 3.20 -9.29 -4.78
C ASP A 74 4.12 -9.94 -5.81
N SER A 75 4.65 -11.11 -5.50
CA SER A 75 5.65 -11.80 -6.32
C SER A 75 5.54 -13.30 -6.14
N VAL A 76 5.97 -14.04 -7.16
CA VAL A 76 5.96 -15.50 -7.14
C VAL A 76 7.41 -15.98 -7.04
N TYR A 77 7.62 -16.91 -6.12
CA TYR A 77 8.89 -17.60 -5.93
C TYR A 77 8.74 -19.07 -6.27
N GLU A 78 9.83 -19.69 -6.71
CA GLU A 78 9.87 -21.12 -6.97
C GLU A 78 11.11 -21.79 -6.40
N ARG A 79 10.98 -23.08 -6.11
CA ARG A 79 12.09 -23.98 -5.76
C ARG A 79 12.19 -25.03 -6.84
N ILE A 80 13.13 -24.83 -7.76
CA ILE A 80 13.29 -25.67 -8.96
C ILE A 80 13.42 -27.16 -8.59
N LEU A 81 14.20 -27.47 -7.54
CA LEU A 81 14.46 -28.85 -7.12
C LEU A 81 13.22 -29.56 -6.54
N MET A 82 12.32 -28.83 -5.87
CA MET A 82 11.12 -29.41 -5.24
C MET A 82 9.84 -29.17 -6.04
N GLN A 83 9.95 -28.46 -7.19
CA GLN A 83 8.81 -28.01 -8.00
C GLN A 83 7.74 -27.26 -7.20
N GLU A 84 8.18 -26.55 -6.15
CA GLU A 84 7.29 -25.74 -5.32
C GLU A 84 7.21 -24.34 -5.89
N VAL A 85 6.00 -23.79 -5.94
CA VAL A 85 5.73 -22.41 -6.33
C VAL A 85 4.92 -21.76 -5.23
N GLN A 86 5.33 -20.57 -4.79
CA GLN A 86 4.71 -19.86 -3.69
C GLN A 86 4.51 -18.38 -4.01
N ASP A 87 3.30 -17.90 -3.75
CA ASP A 87 2.95 -16.48 -3.79
C ASP A 87 3.44 -15.82 -2.49
N ILE A 88 4.30 -14.82 -2.62
CA ILE A 88 4.89 -14.06 -1.52
C ILE A 88 4.53 -12.58 -1.70
N ALA A 89 4.20 -11.93 -0.59
CA ALA A 89 3.91 -10.50 -0.58
C ALA A 89 4.71 -9.82 0.52
N PHE A 90 5.49 -8.79 0.13
CA PHE A 90 6.23 -7.94 1.07
C PHE A 90 5.51 -6.62 1.26
N LYS A 91 5.50 -6.07 2.48
CA LYS A 91 4.70 -4.90 2.81
C LYS A 91 5.43 -3.90 3.70
N THR A 92 5.20 -2.62 3.43
CA THR A 92 5.68 -1.55 4.31
C THR A 92 4.64 -1.17 5.36
N SER A 93 5.10 -0.52 6.42
CA SER A 93 4.24 0.19 7.35
C SER A 93 3.61 1.41 6.69
N ASN A 94 2.52 1.92 7.26
CA ASN A 94 1.93 3.17 6.83
C ASN A 94 2.85 4.34 7.17
N VAL A 95 3.04 5.24 6.22
CA VAL A 95 3.83 6.45 6.33
C VAL A 95 2.91 7.64 6.09
N PHE A 96 3.00 8.65 6.97
CA PHE A 96 2.29 9.90 6.79
C PHE A 96 3.03 10.78 5.78
N ALA A 97 2.28 11.41 4.87
CA ALA A 97 2.80 12.42 3.96
C ALA A 97 1.79 13.54 3.74
N CYS A 98 2.33 14.71 3.43
CA CYS A 98 1.62 15.92 3.05
C CYS A 98 2.34 16.56 1.86
N ASN A 99 1.78 17.63 1.29
CA ASN A 99 2.33 18.29 0.11
C ASN A 99 3.81 18.74 0.26
N SER A 100 4.24 19.11 1.47
CA SER A 100 5.64 19.50 1.75
C SER A 100 6.60 18.33 2.00
N SER A 101 6.10 17.09 1.99
CA SER A 101 6.91 15.90 2.26
C SER A 101 7.84 15.55 1.08
N ASN A 102 9.05 15.08 1.39
CA ASN A 102 9.97 14.59 0.37
C ASN A 102 9.60 13.14 -0.03
N PHE A 103 8.70 13.01 -1.02
CA PHE A 103 8.22 11.71 -1.51
C PHE A 103 9.34 10.79 -2.00
N LYS A 104 10.37 11.32 -2.65
CA LYS A 104 11.52 10.53 -3.12
C LYS A 104 12.24 9.86 -1.96
N LYS A 105 12.50 10.60 -0.88
CA LYS A 105 13.13 10.06 0.34
C LYS A 105 12.24 9.02 1.03
N LEU A 106 10.93 9.28 1.13
CA LEU A 106 9.99 8.33 1.74
C LEU A 106 9.92 7.02 0.94
N LEU A 107 9.79 7.10 -0.38
CA LEU A 107 9.78 5.92 -1.26
C LEU A 107 11.09 5.14 -1.20
N ASN A 108 12.24 5.81 -1.25
CA ASN A 108 13.54 5.13 -1.13
C ASN A 108 13.66 4.34 0.18
N ASN A 109 13.21 4.91 1.30
CA ASN A 109 13.20 4.20 2.57
C ASN A 109 12.27 2.97 2.55
N MET A 110 11.11 3.10 1.91
CA MET A 110 10.14 2.02 1.75
C MET A 110 10.66 0.92 0.82
N PHE A 111 11.28 1.27 -0.30
CA PHE A 111 11.94 0.32 -1.21
C PHE A 111 13.09 -0.41 -0.52
N ASN A 112 13.95 0.30 0.21
CA ASN A 112 15.02 -0.32 0.99
C ASN A 112 14.47 -1.33 2.01
N LYS A 113 13.31 -1.05 2.62
CA LYS A 113 12.65 -2.02 3.50
C LYS A 113 12.20 -3.27 2.73
N LEU A 114 11.54 -3.11 1.59
CA LEU A 114 11.08 -4.23 0.77
C LEU A 114 12.25 -5.09 0.28
N LEU A 115 13.35 -4.47 -0.16
CA LEU A 115 14.58 -5.17 -0.56
C LEU A 115 15.20 -5.97 0.59
N ARG A 116 15.16 -5.43 1.82
CA ARG A 116 15.61 -6.18 3.01
C ARG A 116 14.71 -7.36 3.33
N GLU A 117 13.39 -7.18 3.31
CA GLU A 117 12.44 -8.28 3.53
C GLU A 117 12.60 -9.39 2.48
N GLU A 118 12.91 -9.02 1.25
CA GLU A 118 13.20 -9.94 0.15
C GLU A 118 14.52 -10.71 0.35
N ALA A 119 15.59 -10.00 0.70
CA ALA A 119 16.88 -10.61 0.98
C ALA A 119 16.80 -11.58 2.18
N ASP A 120 16.10 -11.18 3.24
CA ASP A 120 15.84 -12.02 4.41
C ASP A 120 15.04 -13.27 4.04
N PHE A 121 14.07 -13.15 3.14
CA PHE A 121 13.28 -14.28 2.66
C PHE A 121 14.15 -15.28 1.88
N LYS A 122 14.96 -14.79 0.94
CA LYS A 122 15.92 -15.60 0.18
C LYS A 122 16.96 -16.27 1.09
N GLN A 123 17.41 -15.59 2.14
CA GLN A 123 18.39 -16.14 3.08
C GLN A 123 17.78 -17.22 3.99
N LYS A 124 16.53 -17.02 4.45
CA LYS A 124 15.86 -17.96 5.38
C LYS A 124 15.44 -19.26 4.71
N GLY A 125 15.09 -19.23 3.42
CA GLY A 125 14.63 -20.40 2.71
C GLY A 125 15.67 -20.89 1.70
N SER A 126 16.31 -22.02 2.00
CA SER A 126 17.25 -22.66 1.08
C SER A 126 16.58 -22.98 -0.26
N GLY A 127 16.97 -22.27 -1.30
CA GLY A 127 16.63 -22.58 -2.69
C GLY A 127 15.40 -21.88 -3.27
N TRP A 128 14.88 -20.81 -2.66
CA TRP A 128 13.88 -19.97 -3.32
C TRP A 128 14.54 -19.04 -4.33
N SER A 129 14.10 -19.13 -5.59
CA SER A 129 14.40 -18.16 -6.63
C SER A 129 13.15 -17.34 -6.95
N LEU A 130 13.33 -16.04 -7.18
CA LEU A 130 12.27 -15.18 -7.68
C LEU A 130 11.91 -15.63 -9.10
N LYS A 131 10.63 -15.95 -9.31
CA LYS A 131 10.10 -16.35 -10.61
C LYS A 131 9.55 -15.15 -11.38
N VAL A 132 8.70 -14.36 -10.73
CA VAL A 132 8.09 -13.17 -11.33
C VAL A 132 7.68 -12.18 -10.26
N ILE A 133 7.85 -10.89 -10.54
CA ILE A 133 7.23 -9.80 -9.78
C ILE A 133 5.87 -9.55 -10.44
N GLU A 134 4.76 -9.79 -9.75
CA GLU A 134 3.43 -9.65 -10.36
C GLU A 134 2.99 -8.18 -10.36
N THR A 135 2.87 -7.58 -9.16
CA THR A 135 2.30 -6.24 -9.01
C THR A 135 2.91 -5.48 -7.83
N LEU A 136 2.91 -4.15 -7.94
CA LEU A 136 3.06 -3.23 -6.81
C LEU A 136 1.73 -2.53 -6.54
N GLN A 137 1.29 -2.57 -5.29
CA GLN A 137 0.14 -1.83 -4.80
C GLN A 137 0.61 -0.63 -3.98
N LEU A 138 0.23 0.57 -4.40
CA LEU A 138 0.28 1.79 -3.60
C LEU A 138 -1.09 1.99 -2.96
N ARG A 139 -1.18 1.80 -1.63
CA ARG A 139 -2.43 2.00 -0.89
C ARG A 139 -2.35 3.34 -0.18
N ILE A 140 -3.33 4.19 -0.40
CA ILE A 140 -3.43 5.54 0.13
C ILE A 140 -4.70 5.66 0.95
N ASN A 141 -4.59 6.20 2.15
CA ASN A 141 -5.70 6.56 3.01
C ASN A 141 -5.65 8.07 3.24
N ILE A 142 -6.73 8.77 2.90
CA ILE A 142 -6.89 10.20 3.16
C ILE A 142 -7.00 10.39 4.68
N VAL A 143 -6.11 11.19 5.23
CA VAL A 143 -6.18 11.63 6.62
C VAL A 143 -7.03 12.90 6.63
N ASN A 144 -8.32 12.73 6.87
CA ASN A 144 -9.13 13.87 7.30
C ASN A 144 -8.66 14.23 8.71
N PRO A 145 -8.05 15.42 8.95
CA PRO A 145 -8.06 15.95 10.29
C PRO A 145 -9.53 15.99 10.70
N LEU A 146 -9.87 15.37 11.83
CA LEU A 146 -11.22 15.40 12.37
C LEU A 146 -11.70 16.85 12.24
N LYS A 147 -12.74 17.10 11.42
CA LYS A 147 -13.46 18.36 11.50
C LYS A 147 -13.98 18.39 12.93
N GLY A 148 -13.28 19.10 13.81
CA GLY A 148 -13.61 19.28 15.23
C GLY A 148 -14.89 20.11 15.33
N GLY A 149 -15.98 19.50 14.91
CA GLY A 149 -17.23 20.16 14.58
C GLY A 149 -18.39 19.22 14.81
N THR A 150 -18.40 18.56 15.96
CA THR A 150 -19.67 18.23 16.61
C THR A 150 -19.58 18.83 18.00
N TYR A 151 -19.71 20.16 18.08
CA TYR A 151 -20.31 20.73 19.27
C TYR A 151 -21.70 20.11 19.35
N ILE A 152 -21.84 19.10 20.21
CA ILE A 152 -23.14 18.58 20.58
C ILE A 152 -23.70 19.66 21.49
N ASP A 153 -24.71 20.36 21.00
CA ASP A 153 -25.40 21.37 21.78
C ASP A 153 -25.80 20.76 23.13
N LEU A 154 -25.41 21.42 24.21
CA LEU A 154 -25.62 20.88 25.54
C LEU A 154 -27.13 20.60 25.72
N PRO A 155 -27.55 19.36 26.03
CA PRO A 155 -28.96 19.01 26.22
C PRO A 155 -29.63 19.99 27.19
N SER A 156 -30.86 20.39 26.88
CA SER A 156 -31.58 21.46 27.61
C SER A 156 -31.61 21.26 29.13
N MET A 157 -31.72 20.01 29.60
CA MET A 157 -31.67 19.68 31.03
C MET A 157 -30.37 20.12 31.74
N LEU A 158 -29.25 20.17 31.04
CA LEU A 158 -27.95 20.55 31.61
C LEU A 158 -27.67 22.05 31.52
N LYS A 159 -28.38 22.81 30.67
CA LYS A 159 -28.28 24.28 30.60
C LYS A 159 -28.86 24.96 31.85
N ILE A 160 -29.81 24.32 32.54
CA ILE A 160 -30.54 24.88 33.70
C ILE A 160 -29.65 24.93 34.96
N LYS A 161 -28.66 24.04 35.09
CA LYS A 161 -27.85 23.91 36.31
C LYS A 161 -26.74 24.97 36.47
N LYS A 162 -26.45 25.75 35.41
CA LYS A 162 -25.41 26.80 35.41
C LYS A 162 -25.92 28.20 35.76
N ARG A 163 -27.20 28.35 36.13
CA ARG A 163 -27.83 29.65 36.40
C ARG A 163 -28.33 29.78 37.86
N LEU A 164 -27.53 29.30 38.82
CA LEU A 164 -27.82 29.42 40.27
C LEU A 164 -26.60 29.90 41.08
N SER A 165 -25.71 30.68 40.48
CA SER A 165 -24.68 31.42 41.24
C SER A 165 -24.46 32.79 40.61
N MET A 166 -25.37 33.72 40.92
CA MET A 166 -25.13 35.17 41.12
C MET A 166 -26.42 35.80 41.63
#